data_AF-A0AAF0ER74-F1
#
_entry.id   AF-A0AAF0ER74-F1
#
_cell.length_a   1.000
_cell.length_b   1.000
_cell.length_c   1.000
_cell.angle_alpha   90.00
_cell.angle_beta   90.00
_cell.angle_gamma   90.00
#
_symmetry.space_group_name_H-M   'P 1'
#
loop_
_entity.id
_entity.type
_entity.pdbx_description
1 polymer ?
#
loop_
_entity_poly.entity_id
_entity_poly.type
_entity_poly.pdbx_seq_one_letter_code
_entity_poly.pdbx_strand_id
1 'polypeptide(L)'
;MLSESELGERLLQVEYMALQALVNSPGPEYVAALQSLADAVLAEAMMQKRVGTLSSATRRLCMRIGARINQLTSVLSQQHTEVDSLRSAATKEVSRIVTKPRRARRAKERERVDQPLNAVHMRDWFLRHLGHPFPTRNEKLEILLETNRSTSNPGSRLEYNQAMLWFINSRRRSGWTLFLRKYANGDKTMLMDIAKSLETELGGTHTQRGWSAGPTPRTRIPKLTELLPEMSESRLDQMRSDWAAIVEWVTVGVKDRVGDWVDKVIESVPRPKEEPE
;
A
#
# COMPACT_ATOMS: atom_id res chain seq x y z
N MET A 1 -58.90 14.53 30.28
CA MET A 1 -57.98 13.66 31.05
C MET A 1 -58.06 12.29 30.45
N LEU A 2 -56.92 11.69 30.16
CA LEU A 2 -56.88 10.35 29.58
C LEU A 2 -57.25 9.32 30.65
N SER A 3 -58.05 8.33 30.26
CA SER A 3 -58.28 7.12 31.06
C SER A 3 -56.98 6.34 31.25
N GLU A 4 -56.94 5.45 32.24
CA GLU A 4 -55.78 4.59 32.49
C GLU A 4 -55.43 3.71 31.27
N SER A 5 -56.45 3.25 30.53
CA SER A 5 -56.29 2.50 29.28
C SER A 5 -55.63 3.34 28.20
N GLU A 6 -56.10 4.56 27.98
CA GLU A 6 -55.53 5.48 26.98
C GLU A 6 -54.10 5.90 27.34
N LEU A 7 -53.79 6.08 28.62
CA LEU A 7 -52.43 6.38 29.07
C LEU A 7 -51.50 5.18 28.85
N GLY A 8 -51.98 3.96 29.09
CA GLY A 8 -51.25 2.72 28.81
C GLY A 8 -50.91 2.56 27.33
N GLU A 9 -51.87 2.82 26.43
CA GLU A 9 -51.66 2.79 24.98
C GLU A 9 -50.62 3.83 24.53
N ARG A 10 -50.68 5.05 25.09
CA ARG A 10 -49.69 6.10 24.79
C ARG A 10 -48.28 5.69 25.24
N LEU A 11 -48.13 5.03 26.39
CA LEU A 11 -46.84 4.54 26.87
C LEU A 11 -46.28 3.43 25.97
N LEU A 12 -47.11 2.48 25.52
CA LEU A 12 -46.71 1.44 24.57
C LEU A 12 -46.33 2.03 23.22
N GLN A 13 -47.05 3.06 22.76
CA GLN A 13 -46.73 3.78 21.53
C GLN A 13 -45.35 4.44 21.62
N VAL A 14 -45.02 5.07 22.76
CA VAL A 14 -43.68 5.64 22.99
C VAL A 14 -42.60 4.56 22.98
N GLU A 15 -42.83 3.44 23.67
CA GLU A 15 -41.86 2.33 23.71
C GLU A 15 -41.60 1.74 22.32
N TYR A 16 -42.66 1.50 21.55
CA TYR A 16 -42.56 1.03 20.17
C TYR A 16 -41.78 2.01 19.28
N MET A 17 -42.11 3.31 19.38
CA MET A 17 -41.43 4.33 18.58
C MET A 17 -39.96 4.47 18.96
N ALA A 18 -39.61 4.34 20.24
CA ALA A 18 -38.23 4.34 20.72
C ALA A 18 -37.45 3.12 20.22
N LEU A 19 -38.04 1.93 20.22
CA LEU A 19 -37.42 0.72 19.68
C LEU A 19 -37.21 0.81 18.16
N GLN A 20 -38.18 1.35 17.42
CA GLN A 20 -38.00 1.60 15.98
C GLN A 20 -36.87 2.62 15.70
N ALA A 21 -36.70 3.63 16.56
CA ALA A 21 -35.61 4.58 16.42
C ALA A 21 -34.22 3.94 16.55
N LEU A 22 -34.09 2.95 17.45
CA LEU A 22 -32.83 2.23 17.64
C LEU A 22 -32.48 1.32 16.47
N VAL A 23 -33.47 0.86 15.71
CA VAL A 23 -33.27 -0.09 14.60
C VAL A 23 -33.06 0.62 13.26
N ASN A 24 -33.75 1.74 13.01
CA ASN A 24 -33.89 2.29 11.66
C ASN A 24 -33.15 3.62 11.40
N SER A 25 -32.33 4.11 12.34
CA SER A 25 -31.61 5.41 12.22
C SER A 25 -32.52 6.55 11.75
N PRO A 26 -33.52 6.95 12.52
CA PRO A 26 -34.56 7.87 12.05
C PRO A 26 -34.03 9.31 11.92
N GLY A 27 -34.62 10.05 10.99
CA GLY A 27 -34.32 11.46 10.76
C GLY A 27 -34.77 12.39 11.90
N PRO A 28 -34.39 13.69 11.84
CA PRO A 28 -34.63 14.68 12.91
C PRO A 28 -36.12 14.90 13.25
N GLU A 29 -37.02 14.74 12.28
CA GLU A 29 -38.47 14.86 12.47
C GLU A 29 -39.03 13.80 13.43
N TYR A 30 -38.42 12.61 13.46
CA TYR A 30 -38.84 11.52 14.32
C TYR A 30 -38.39 11.72 15.77
N VAL A 31 -37.20 12.28 15.97
CA VAL A 31 -36.69 12.66 17.30
C VAL A 31 -37.59 13.73 17.92
N ALA A 32 -38.01 14.72 17.12
CA ALA A 32 -38.96 15.75 17.55
C ALA A 32 -40.34 15.16 17.93
N ALA A 33 -40.84 14.18 17.16
CA ALA A 33 -42.09 13.49 17.46
C ALA A 33 -42.01 12.67 18.76
N LEU A 34 -40.90 11.95 18.99
CA LEU A 34 -40.65 11.19 20.22
C LEU A 34 -40.63 12.11 21.45
N GLN A 35 -39.97 13.28 21.31
CA GLN A 35 -39.87 14.26 22.39
C GLN A 35 -41.22 14.90 22.73
N SER A 36 -42.00 15.27 21.71
CA SER A 36 -43.35 15.81 21.91
C SER A 36 -44.28 14.80 22.60
N LEU A 37 -44.18 13.51 22.24
CA LEU A 37 -44.97 12.45 22.86
C LEU A 37 -44.53 12.19 24.32
N ALA A 38 -43.23 12.25 24.59
CA ALA A 38 -42.67 12.15 25.94
C ALA A 38 -43.14 13.28 26.86
N ASP A 39 -43.11 14.52 26.36
CA ASP A 39 -43.57 15.70 27.08
C ASP A 39 -45.07 15.64 27.37
N ALA A 40 -45.88 15.15 26.43
CA ALA A 40 -47.31 14.94 26.63
C ALA A 40 -47.62 13.89 27.71
N VAL A 41 -46.89 12.76 27.72
CA VAL A 41 -47.03 11.72 28.75
C VAL A 41 -46.61 12.23 30.12
N LEU A 42 -45.52 13.00 30.20
CA LEU A 42 -45.04 13.62 31.44
C LEU A 42 -46.03 14.66 31.97
N ALA A 43 -46.57 15.51 31.09
CA ALA A 43 -47.56 16.53 31.46
C ALA A 43 -48.85 15.90 31.99
N GLU A 44 -49.37 14.85 31.34
CA GLU A 44 -50.56 14.14 31.80
C GLU A 44 -50.31 13.43 33.14
N ALA A 45 -49.14 12.80 33.32
CA ALA A 45 -48.77 12.19 34.60
C ALA A 45 -48.67 13.22 35.74
N MET A 46 -48.19 14.43 35.46
CA MET A 46 -48.16 15.53 36.44
C MET A 46 -49.55 16.09 36.76
N MET A 47 -50.45 16.17 35.76
CA MET A 47 -51.84 16.59 35.95
C MET A 47 -52.60 15.56 36.80
N GLN A 48 -52.45 14.28 36.52
CA GLN A 48 -53.09 13.19 37.27
C GLN A 48 -52.57 13.07 38.72
N LYS A 49 -51.33 13.51 38.99
CA LYS A 49 -50.78 13.64 40.36
C LYS A 49 -51.54 14.68 41.20
N ARG A 50 -52.07 15.75 40.59
CA ARG A 50 -52.81 16.81 41.30
C ARG A 50 -54.24 16.41 41.66
N VAL A 51 -54.84 15.50 40.88
CA VAL A 51 -56.26 15.08 41.02
C VAL A 51 -56.42 13.79 41.84
N GLY A 52 -55.35 12.98 41.98
CA GLY A 52 -55.31 11.87 42.95
C GLY A 52 -55.81 10.52 42.46
N THR A 53 -56.00 10.33 41.16
CA THR A 53 -56.67 9.15 40.57
C THR A 53 -55.74 7.97 40.23
N LEU A 54 -54.41 8.17 40.22
CA LEU A 54 -53.44 7.12 39.85
C LEU A 54 -52.83 6.38 41.04
N SER A 55 -52.69 5.05 40.91
CA SER A 55 -51.95 4.22 41.86
C SER A 55 -50.48 4.71 42.02
N SER A 56 -49.87 4.45 43.18
CA SER A 56 -48.46 4.80 43.42
C SER A 56 -47.50 4.07 42.48
N ALA A 57 -47.88 2.87 42.02
CA ALA A 57 -47.11 2.07 41.08
C ALA A 57 -47.12 2.69 39.68
N THR A 58 -48.30 3.07 39.18
CA THR A 58 -48.48 3.73 37.87
C THR A 58 -47.72 5.05 37.81
N ARG A 59 -47.77 5.85 38.89
CA ARG A 59 -46.99 7.10 38.98
C ARG A 59 -45.47 6.88 38.91
N ARG A 60 -44.94 5.87 39.61
CA ARG A 60 -43.51 5.54 39.55
C ARG A 60 -43.11 5.04 38.16
N LEU A 61 -43.98 4.29 37.49
CA LEU A 61 -43.75 3.81 36.15
C LEU A 61 -43.70 4.97 35.14
N CYS A 62 -44.67 5.89 35.16
CA CYS A 62 -44.66 7.08 34.29
C CYS A 62 -43.40 7.93 34.46
N MET A 63 -42.96 8.15 35.70
CA MET A 63 -41.72 8.90 35.97
C MET A 63 -40.46 8.19 35.44
N ARG A 64 -40.37 6.87 35.60
CA ARG A 64 -39.24 6.09 35.08
C ARG A 64 -39.23 6.05 33.56
N ILE A 65 -40.40 5.89 32.94
CA ILE A 65 -40.54 5.88 31.48
C ILE A 65 -40.15 7.26 30.92
N GLY A 66 -40.70 8.35 31.46
CA GLY A 66 -40.33 9.70 31.05
C GLY A 66 -38.84 10.00 31.21
N ALA A 67 -38.22 9.59 32.33
CA ALA A 67 -36.78 9.74 32.53
C ALA A 67 -35.94 8.96 31.48
N ARG A 68 -36.36 7.73 31.16
CA ARG A 68 -35.69 6.91 30.14
C ARG A 68 -35.86 7.48 28.73
N ILE A 69 -37.03 8.00 28.39
CA ILE A 69 -37.28 8.63 27.09
C ILE A 69 -36.44 9.89 26.95
N ASN A 70 -36.33 10.72 27.99
CA ASN A 70 -35.46 11.90 27.98
C ASN A 70 -33.99 11.52 27.78
N GLN A 71 -33.54 10.45 28.45
CA GLN A 71 -32.18 9.94 28.27
C GLN A 71 -31.94 9.45 26.83
N LEU A 72 -32.86 8.68 26.26
CA LEU A 72 -32.78 8.20 24.89
C LEU A 72 -32.78 9.34 23.86
N THR A 73 -33.62 10.34 24.08
CA THR A 73 -33.72 11.53 23.21
C THR A 73 -32.41 12.33 23.21
N SER A 74 -31.79 12.47 24.38
CA SER A 74 -30.48 13.12 24.54
C SER A 74 -29.38 12.38 23.77
N VAL A 75 -29.30 11.05 23.92
CA VAL A 75 -28.30 10.22 23.23
C VAL A 75 -28.50 10.27 21.71
N LEU A 76 -29.74 10.14 21.23
CA LEU A 76 -30.03 10.22 19.79
C LEU A 76 -29.68 11.58 19.20
N SER A 77 -29.96 12.67 19.92
CA SER A 77 -29.61 14.04 19.49
C SER A 77 -28.10 14.25 19.42
N GLN A 78 -27.35 13.70 20.39
CA GLN A 78 -25.89 13.73 20.38
C GLN A 78 -25.33 12.97 19.19
N GLN A 79 -25.81 11.75 18.93
CA GLN A 79 -25.37 10.94 17.80
C GLN A 79 -25.64 11.64 16.45
N HIS A 80 -26.80 12.26 16.30
CA HIS A 80 -27.12 13.01 15.08
C HIS A 80 -26.13 14.15 14.84
N THR A 81 -25.81 14.91 15.89
CA THR A 81 -24.84 16.02 15.84
C THR A 81 -23.44 15.53 15.45
N GLU A 82 -23.00 14.40 16.00
CA GLU A 82 -21.70 13.80 15.68
C GLU A 82 -21.63 13.33 14.23
N VAL A 83 -22.68 12.67 13.74
CA VAL A 83 -22.78 12.22 12.34
C VAL A 83 -22.75 13.39 11.36
N ASP A 84 -23.49 14.46 11.64
CA ASP A 84 -23.50 15.66 10.79
C ASP A 84 -22.15 16.37 10.77
N SER A 85 -21.47 16.44 11.92
CA SER A 85 -20.11 16.98 12.02
C SER A 85 -19.11 16.17 11.17
N LEU A 86 -19.15 14.84 11.28
CA LEU A 86 -18.32 13.94 10.47
C LEU A 86 -18.62 14.09 8.97
N ARG A 87 -19.90 14.13 8.60
CA ARG A 87 -20.33 14.32 7.20
C ARG A 87 -19.86 15.66 6.65
N SER A 88 -19.96 16.74 7.42
CA SER A 88 -19.49 18.08 7.05
C SER A 88 -17.98 18.11 6.88
N ALA A 89 -17.23 17.50 7.80
CA ALA A 89 -15.77 17.39 7.72
C ALA A 89 -15.33 16.60 6.48
N ALA A 90 -15.95 15.45 6.22
CA ALA A 90 -15.68 14.63 5.03
C ALA A 90 -16.00 15.39 3.74
N THR A 91 -17.15 16.07 3.67
CA THR A 91 -17.56 16.84 2.48
C THR A 91 -16.61 18.00 2.23
N LYS A 92 -16.18 18.73 3.26
CA LYS A 92 -15.17 19.79 3.16
C LYS A 92 -13.81 19.25 2.68
N GLU A 93 -13.39 18.09 3.15
CA GLU A 93 -12.13 17.47 2.72
C GLU A 93 -12.18 17.02 1.26
N VAL A 94 -13.27 16.35 0.85
CA VAL A 94 -13.51 15.97 -0.55
C VAL A 94 -13.54 17.21 -1.44
N SER A 95 -14.24 18.26 -1.00
CA SER A 95 -14.31 19.53 -1.74
C SER A 95 -12.93 20.16 -1.86
N ARG A 96 -12.11 20.14 -0.81
CA ARG A 96 -10.72 20.62 -0.81
C ARG A 96 -9.84 19.82 -1.79
N ILE A 97 -10.06 18.51 -1.91
CA ILE A 97 -9.36 17.64 -2.86
C ILE A 97 -9.76 17.94 -4.30
N VAL A 98 -11.06 18.18 -4.54
CA VAL A 98 -11.63 18.39 -5.88
C VAL A 98 -11.40 19.82 -6.40
N THR A 99 -11.57 20.85 -5.56
CA THR A 99 -11.53 22.27 -5.97
C THR A 99 -10.16 22.92 -5.91
N LYS A 100 -9.20 22.41 -5.13
CA LYS A 100 -7.83 22.93 -5.19
C LYS A 100 -7.07 22.21 -6.30
N PRO A 101 -6.64 22.90 -7.38
CA PRO A 101 -5.67 22.33 -8.31
C PRO A 101 -4.31 22.31 -7.60
N ARG A 102 -4.12 21.31 -6.74
CA ARG A 102 -2.81 20.89 -6.21
C ARG A 102 -1.94 20.27 -7.33
N ARG A 103 -2.35 20.43 -8.60
CA ARG A 103 -1.86 19.77 -9.81
C ARG A 103 -0.60 20.41 -10.38
N ALA A 104 -0.42 21.73 -10.40
CA ALA A 104 0.73 22.30 -11.13
C ALA A 104 2.11 22.02 -10.50
N ARG A 105 2.20 22.01 -9.16
CA ARG A 105 3.49 21.81 -8.45
C ARG A 105 3.78 20.33 -8.14
N ARG A 106 2.76 19.54 -7.76
CA ARG A 106 2.91 18.09 -7.57
C ARG A 106 2.96 17.29 -8.87
N ALA A 107 2.36 17.74 -9.99
CA ALA A 107 2.51 17.03 -11.26
C ALA A 107 3.94 17.13 -11.77
N LYS A 108 4.60 18.30 -11.68
CA LYS A 108 6.02 18.46 -12.05
C LYS A 108 6.97 17.65 -11.15
N GLU A 109 6.63 17.53 -9.86
CA GLU A 109 7.42 16.76 -8.90
C GLU A 109 7.15 15.25 -9.00
N ARG A 110 5.91 14.83 -9.31
CA ARG A 110 5.57 13.44 -9.63
C ARG A 110 6.08 13.01 -11.00
N GLU A 111 6.06 13.86 -12.03
CA GLU A 111 6.72 13.57 -13.31
C GLU A 111 8.22 13.34 -13.15
N ARG A 112 8.89 14.07 -12.25
CA ARG A 112 10.30 13.83 -11.90
C ARG A 112 10.51 12.54 -11.11
N VAL A 113 9.53 12.12 -10.30
CA VAL A 113 9.60 10.90 -9.46
C VAL A 113 9.16 9.64 -10.24
N ASP A 114 8.29 9.79 -11.24
CA ASP A 114 7.72 8.71 -12.05
C ASP A 114 8.43 8.53 -13.40
N GLN A 115 9.31 9.46 -13.80
CA GLN A 115 10.24 9.21 -14.89
C GLN A 115 11.26 8.16 -14.43
N PRO A 116 11.30 6.99 -15.09
CA PRO A 116 12.28 5.98 -14.73
C PRO A 116 13.66 6.56 -14.92
N LEU A 117 14.51 6.36 -13.91
CA LEU A 117 15.91 6.73 -13.98
C LEU A 117 16.49 6.24 -15.30
N ASN A 118 17.10 7.13 -16.09
CA ASN A 118 17.74 6.75 -17.36
C ASN A 118 18.98 5.89 -17.07
N ALA A 119 18.77 4.60 -16.82
CA ALA A 119 19.80 3.70 -16.34
C ALA A 119 20.47 2.88 -17.45
N VAL A 120 20.30 3.25 -18.73
CA VAL A 120 20.77 2.45 -19.87
C VAL A 120 22.28 2.20 -19.80
N HIS A 121 23.08 3.26 -19.70
CA HIS A 121 24.54 3.14 -19.63
C HIS A 121 25.03 2.55 -18.30
N MET A 122 24.30 2.78 -17.20
CA MET A 122 24.61 2.13 -15.92
C MET A 122 24.38 0.62 -15.97
N ARG A 123 23.31 0.17 -16.63
CA ARG A 123 23.00 -1.26 -16.85
C ARG A 123 24.04 -1.92 -17.74
N ASP A 124 24.33 -1.30 -18.88
CA ASP A 124 25.35 -1.79 -19.82
C ASP A 124 26.73 -1.92 -19.13
N TRP A 125 27.15 -0.88 -18.38
CA TRP A 125 28.40 -0.96 -17.61
C TRP A 125 28.37 -2.07 -16.56
N PHE A 126 27.26 -2.23 -15.83
CA PHE A 126 27.10 -3.28 -14.82
C PHE A 126 27.24 -4.68 -15.42
N LEU A 127 26.60 -4.91 -16.57
CA LEU A 127 26.65 -6.19 -17.29
C LEU A 127 28.04 -6.48 -17.85
N ARG A 128 28.83 -5.45 -18.21
CA ARG A 128 30.23 -5.64 -18.63
C ARG A 128 31.19 -5.94 -17.49
N HIS A 129 30.81 -5.63 -16.25
CA HIS A 129 31.66 -5.74 -15.06
C HIS A 129 31.02 -6.62 -13.98
N LEU A 130 30.29 -7.67 -14.37
CA LEU A 130 29.42 -8.41 -13.46
C LEU A 130 30.19 -9.17 -12.36
N GLY A 131 31.46 -9.51 -12.60
CA GLY A 131 32.33 -10.12 -11.59
C GLY A 131 32.75 -9.13 -10.50
N HIS A 132 32.86 -7.84 -10.84
CA HIS A 132 33.20 -6.78 -9.89
C HIS A 132 32.51 -5.44 -10.25
N PRO A 133 31.19 -5.29 -9.98
CA PRO A 133 30.40 -4.15 -10.39
C PRO A 133 30.55 -2.97 -9.42
N PHE A 134 31.77 -2.49 -9.23
CA PHE A 134 32.14 -1.35 -8.39
C PHE A 134 32.85 -0.30 -9.24
N PRO A 135 32.10 0.56 -9.96
CA PRO A 135 32.73 1.59 -10.76
C PRO A 135 33.46 2.58 -9.85
N THR A 136 34.64 2.99 -10.28
CA THR A 136 35.44 4.07 -9.72
C THR A 136 34.70 5.40 -9.82
N ARG A 137 35.25 6.44 -9.19
CA ARG A 137 34.69 7.79 -9.29
C ARG A 137 34.69 8.29 -10.74
N ASN A 138 35.76 8.03 -11.49
CA ASN A 138 35.89 8.47 -12.88
C ASN A 138 34.93 7.71 -13.79
N GLU A 139 34.81 6.39 -13.66
CA GLU A 139 33.84 5.62 -14.44
C GLU A 139 32.40 6.06 -14.16
N LYS A 140 32.05 6.38 -12.91
CA LYS A 140 30.73 6.96 -12.61
C LYS A 140 30.52 8.30 -13.33
N LEU A 141 31.53 9.16 -13.37
CA LEU A 141 31.45 10.45 -14.08
C LEU A 141 31.31 10.25 -15.59
N GLU A 142 32.05 9.31 -16.18
CA GLU A 142 31.93 8.95 -17.60
C GLU A 142 30.53 8.42 -17.94
N ILE A 143 30.01 7.49 -17.13
CA ILE A 143 28.65 6.95 -17.32
C ILE A 143 27.61 8.08 -17.23
N LEU A 144 27.77 9.02 -16.29
CA LEU A 144 26.87 10.17 -16.15
C LEU A 144 26.94 11.10 -17.36
N LEU A 145 28.15 11.41 -17.82
CA LEU A 145 28.36 12.27 -18.99
C LEU A 145 27.68 11.65 -20.23
N GLU A 146 27.89 10.35 -20.45
CA GLU A 146 27.33 9.66 -21.60
C GLU A 146 25.79 9.55 -21.52
N THR A 147 25.27 9.25 -20.32
CA THR A 147 23.82 9.22 -20.06
C THR A 147 23.17 10.58 -20.28
N ASN A 148 23.80 11.65 -19.80
CA ASN A 148 23.27 13.00 -19.88
C ASN A 148 23.43 13.62 -21.27
N ARG A 149 24.40 13.15 -22.06
CA ARG A 149 24.55 13.50 -23.48
C ARG A 149 23.48 12.81 -24.33
N SER A 150 23.14 11.57 -24.00
CA SER A 150 22.14 10.76 -24.72
C SER A 150 20.69 11.21 -24.51
N THR A 151 20.41 12.11 -23.54
CA THR A 151 19.05 12.58 -23.25
C THR A 151 18.77 13.96 -23.83
N SER A 152 17.68 14.07 -24.60
CA SER A 152 17.15 15.34 -25.08
C SER A 152 16.33 16.08 -24.03
N ASN A 153 15.94 15.43 -22.92
CA ASN A 153 15.16 16.02 -21.84
C ASN A 153 16.08 16.44 -20.68
N PRO A 154 16.24 17.75 -20.39
CA PRO A 154 17.05 18.21 -19.26
C PRO A 154 16.59 17.68 -17.90
N GLY A 155 15.29 17.38 -17.76
CA GLY A 155 14.70 16.87 -16.52
C GLY A 155 15.03 15.41 -16.20
N SER A 156 15.56 14.64 -17.17
CA SER A 156 15.95 13.24 -16.99
C SER A 156 17.47 13.05 -16.87
N ARG A 157 18.22 14.16 -16.78
CA ARG A 157 19.66 14.12 -16.51
C ARG A 157 19.92 13.56 -15.12
N LEU A 158 20.92 12.70 -15.04
CA LEU A 158 21.36 12.06 -13.83
C LEU A 158 22.37 12.90 -13.07
N GLU A 159 22.25 12.87 -11.75
CA GLU A 159 23.24 13.35 -10.81
C GLU A 159 24.15 12.21 -10.32
N TYR A 160 25.34 12.56 -9.84
CA TYR A 160 26.32 11.59 -9.34
C TYR A 160 25.78 10.70 -8.22
N ASN A 161 25.04 11.26 -7.28
CA ASN A 161 24.44 10.50 -6.19
C ASN A 161 23.40 9.49 -6.68
N GLN A 162 22.67 9.81 -7.75
CA GLN A 162 21.71 8.89 -8.35
C GLN A 162 22.42 7.68 -8.98
N ALA A 163 23.53 7.90 -9.70
CA ALA A 163 24.34 6.80 -10.23
C ALA A 163 24.95 5.94 -9.10
N MET A 164 25.51 6.57 -8.08
CA MET A 164 26.07 5.86 -6.92
C MET A 164 25.02 4.97 -6.23
N LEU A 165 23.85 5.53 -5.93
CA LEU A 165 22.74 4.80 -5.29
C LEU A 165 22.18 3.71 -6.21
N TRP A 166 22.14 3.94 -7.52
CA TRP A 166 21.72 2.92 -8.47
C TRP A 166 22.63 1.70 -8.40
N PHE A 167 23.96 1.87 -8.47
CA PHE A 167 24.90 0.74 -8.36
C PHE A 167 24.79 -0.03 -7.04
N ILE A 168 24.60 0.68 -5.91
CA ILE A 168 24.38 0.05 -4.61
C ILE A 168 23.11 -0.80 -4.62
N ASN A 169 22.01 -0.23 -5.11
CA ASN A 169 20.73 -0.93 -5.14
C ASN A 169 20.70 -2.07 -6.15
N SER A 170 21.32 -1.92 -7.31
CA SER A 170 21.40 -2.96 -8.34
C SER A 170 22.16 -4.19 -7.85
N ARG A 171 23.31 -4.03 -7.17
CA ARG A 171 24.01 -5.17 -6.54
C ARG A 171 23.15 -5.88 -5.50
N ARG A 172 22.39 -5.13 -4.70
CA ARG A 172 21.56 -5.70 -3.64
C ARG A 172 20.33 -6.43 -4.20
N ARG A 173 19.63 -5.80 -5.15
CA ARG A 173 18.32 -6.27 -5.66
C ARG A 173 18.41 -7.33 -6.75
N SER A 174 19.51 -7.36 -7.50
CA SER A 174 19.78 -8.44 -8.46
C SER A 174 20.11 -9.78 -7.81
N GLY A 175 20.45 -9.79 -6.51
CA GLY A 175 20.97 -10.98 -5.83
C GLY A 175 22.50 -11.10 -5.88
N TRP A 176 23.21 -10.19 -6.55
CA TRP A 176 24.68 -10.21 -6.63
C TRP A 176 25.36 -10.27 -5.24
N THR A 177 24.90 -9.46 -4.28
CA THR A 177 25.45 -9.50 -2.90
C THR A 177 25.16 -10.81 -2.18
N LEU A 178 24.02 -11.45 -2.47
CA LEU A 178 23.68 -12.76 -1.90
C LEU A 178 24.58 -13.84 -2.51
N PHE A 179 24.78 -13.81 -3.82
CA PHE A 179 25.68 -14.71 -4.54
C PHE A 179 27.11 -14.62 -4.01
N LEU A 180 27.64 -13.41 -3.83
CA LEU A 180 28.96 -13.16 -3.23
C LEU A 180 29.12 -13.87 -1.87
N ARG A 181 28.10 -13.77 -1.00
CA ARG A 181 28.13 -14.41 0.33
C ARG A 181 28.01 -15.92 0.23
N LYS A 182 27.13 -16.42 -0.65
CA LYS A 182 26.77 -17.83 -0.77
C LYS A 182 27.88 -18.67 -1.41
N TYR A 183 28.57 -18.15 -2.43
CA TYR A 183 29.51 -18.93 -3.26
C TYR A 183 30.97 -18.47 -3.13
N ALA A 184 31.21 -17.25 -2.66
CA ALA A 184 32.56 -16.70 -2.54
C ALA A 184 32.89 -16.24 -1.10
N ASN A 185 32.04 -16.54 -0.11
CA ASN A 185 32.21 -16.18 1.30
C ASN A 185 32.53 -14.69 1.55
N GLY A 186 32.03 -13.79 0.70
CA GLY A 186 32.32 -12.36 0.80
C GLY A 186 33.58 -11.89 0.06
N ASP A 187 34.41 -12.80 -0.48
CA ASP A 187 35.62 -12.46 -1.21
C ASP A 187 35.31 -12.07 -2.66
N LYS A 188 35.61 -10.80 -2.98
CA LYS A 188 35.39 -10.23 -4.31
C LYS A 188 36.35 -10.76 -5.36
N THR A 189 37.56 -11.16 -4.96
CA THR A 189 38.56 -11.74 -5.87
C THR A 189 38.10 -13.12 -6.29
N MET A 190 37.68 -13.94 -5.32
CA MET A 190 37.07 -15.24 -5.57
C MET A 190 35.83 -15.13 -6.46
N LEU A 191 34.96 -14.14 -6.22
CA LEU A 191 33.80 -13.93 -7.08
C LEU A 191 34.18 -13.53 -8.51
N MET A 192 35.22 -12.72 -8.70
CA MET A 192 35.73 -12.39 -10.03
C MET A 192 36.24 -13.66 -10.75
N ASP A 193 36.95 -14.54 -10.04
CA ASP A 193 37.44 -15.81 -10.60
C ASP A 193 36.26 -16.74 -10.97
N ILE A 194 35.23 -16.85 -10.12
CA ILE A 194 34.00 -17.59 -10.42
C ILE A 194 33.30 -17.02 -11.66
N ALA A 195 33.11 -15.69 -11.70
CA ALA A 195 32.47 -15.03 -12.84
C ALA A 195 33.26 -15.24 -14.14
N LYS A 196 34.59 -15.23 -14.08
CA LYS A 196 35.46 -15.51 -15.23
C LYS A 196 35.37 -16.96 -15.69
N SER A 197 35.28 -17.89 -14.75
CA SER A 197 35.07 -19.31 -15.04
C SER A 197 33.74 -19.51 -15.78
N LEU A 198 32.65 -18.92 -15.26
CA LEU A 198 31.33 -18.94 -15.89
C LEU A 198 31.33 -18.29 -17.28
N GLU A 199 32.04 -17.16 -17.44
CA GLU A 199 32.19 -16.48 -18.74
C GLU A 199 32.92 -17.37 -19.76
N THR A 200 33.94 -18.11 -19.31
CA THR A 200 34.73 -19.01 -20.16
C THR A 200 33.96 -20.28 -20.53
N GLU A 201 33.24 -20.87 -19.57
CA GLU A 201 32.39 -22.05 -19.79
C GLU A 201 31.28 -21.77 -20.81
N LEU A 202 30.64 -20.60 -20.75
CA LEU A 202 29.61 -20.22 -21.72
C LEU A 202 30.17 -19.89 -23.10
N GLY A 203 31.37 -19.30 -23.17
CA GLY A 203 32.00 -18.91 -24.44
C GLY A 203 31.26 -17.80 -25.19
N GLY A 204 31.82 -17.35 -26.32
CA GLY A 204 31.26 -16.28 -27.17
C GLY A 204 31.75 -14.86 -26.84
N THR A 205 31.04 -13.84 -27.32
CA THR A 205 31.30 -12.42 -27.00
C THR A 205 30.33 -11.89 -25.93
N HIS A 206 30.63 -10.70 -25.38
CA HIS A 206 29.72 -9.97 -24.49
C HIS A 206 28.32 -9.81 -25.11
N THR A 207 28.24 -9.47 -26.40
CA THR A 207 26.98 -9.25 -27.11
C THR A 207 26.14 -10.52 -27.24
N GLN A 208 26.78 -11.70 -27.37
CA GLN A 208 26.08 -12.98 -27.46
C GLN A 208 25.54 -13.44 -26.10
N ARG A 209 26.30 -13.24 -25.02
CA ARG A 209 25.90 -13.64 -23.66
C ARG A 209 25.02 -12.61 -22.94
N GLY A 210 25.09 -11.35 -23.35
CA GLY A 210 24.48 -10.22 -22.64
C GLY A 210 25.24 -9.78 -21.38
N TRP A 211 26.40 -10.37 -21.05
CA TRP A 211 27.21 -10.00 -19.90
C TRP A 211 28.68 -10.45 -20.04
N SER A 212 29.54 -9.82 -19.24
CA SER A 212 30.96 -10.15 -19.05
C SER A 212 31.37 -9.99 -17.58
N ALA A 213 32.36 -10.75 -17.13
CA ALA A 213 32.85 -10.63 -15.76
C ALA A 213 33.59 -9.29 -15.53
N GLY A 214 34.14 -8.71 -16.59
CA GLY A 214 34.96 -7.49 -16.56
C GLY A 214 36.43 -7.75 -16.88
N PRO A 215 37.27 -6.71 -16.95
CA PRO A 215 38.70 -6.89 -17.14
C PRO A 215 39.31 -7.60 -15.93
N THR A 216 40.21 -8.56 -16.17
CA THR A 216 41.01 -9.22 -15.13
C THR A 216 42.48 -9.19 -15.53
N PRO A 217 43.42 -8.92 -14.61
CA PRO A 217 44.84 -9.00 -14.88
C PRO A 217 45.36 -10.45 -14.98
N ARG A 218 44.52 -11.45 -14.66
CA ARG A 218 44.93 -12.85 -14.66
C ARG A 218 44.90 -13.44 -16.06
N THR A 219 46.00 -14.06 -16.45
CA THR A 219 46.14 -14.76 -17.74
C THR A 219 45.52 -16.15 -17.72
N ARG A 220 45.58 -16.85 -16.59
CA ARG A 220 44.91 -18.15 -16.39
C ARG A 220 43.61 -17.96 -15.62
N ILE A 221 42.52 -18.45 -16.21
CA ILE A 221 41.20 -18.54 -15.58
C ILE A 221 41.04 -19.98 -15.07
N PRO A 222 40.96 -20.21 -13.74
CA PRO A 222 40.66 -21.52 -13.18
C PRO A 222 39.30 -22.04 -13.65
N LYS A 223 39.08 -23.36 -13.61
CA LYS A 223 37.73 -23.93 -13.80
C LYS A 223 36.92 -23.82 -12.51
N LEU A 224 35.58 -23.85 -12.61
CA LEU A 224 34.72 -23.86 -11.42
C LEU A 224 35.03 -25.02 -10.46
N THR A 225 35.34 -26.20 -11.00
CA THR A 225 35.70 -27.38 -10.21
C THR A 225 37.05 -27.24 -9.49
N GLU A 226 37.96 -26.40 -10.01
CA GLU A 226 39.22 -26.07 -9.34
C GLU A 226 38.99 -25.05 -8.20
N LEU A 227 38.07 -24.11 -8.40
CA LEU A 227 37.73 -23.08 -7.42
C LEU A 227 36.88 -23.62 -6.27
N LEU A 228 35.98 -24.56 -6.56
CA LEU A 228 34.97 -25.07 -5.65
C LEU A 228 34.98 -26.60 -5.64
N PRO A 229 36.09 -27.25 -5.23
CA PRO A 229 36.26 -28.70 -5.34
C PRO A 229 35.28 -29.49 -4.48
N GLU A 230 34.83 -28.91 -3.36
CA GLU A 230 33.88 -29.53 -2.42
C GLU A 230 32.41 -29.37 -2.82
N MET A 231 32.13 -28.70 -3.95
CA MET A 231 30.75 -28.54 -4.43
C MET A 231 30.33 -29.70 -5.33
N SER A 232 29.19 -30.29 -5.02
CA SER A 232 28.55 -31.26 -5.91
C SER A 232 28.03 -30.59 -7.19
N GLU A 233 27.91 -31.35 -8.27
CA GLU A 233 27.38 -30.88 -9.56
C GLU A 233 26.01 -30.20 -9.43
N SER A 234 25.10 -30.78 -8.65
CA SER A 234 23.78 -30.16 -8.38
C SER A 234 23.89 -28.76 -7.76
N ARG A 235 24.88 -28.52 -6.89
CA ARG A 235 25.09 -27.19 -6.30
C ARG A 235 25.76 -26.23 -7.29
N LEU A 236 26.60 -26.73 -8.20
CA LEU A 236 27.16 -25.94 -9.29
C LEU A 236 26.08 -25.52 -10.29
N ASP A 237 25.12 -26.39 -10.60
CA ASP A 237 23.97 -26.06 -11.45
C ASP A 237 23.06 -25.01 -10.79
N GLN A 238 22.80 -25.14 -9.49
CA GLN A 238 22.10 -24.09 -8.75
C GLN A 238 22.85 -22.76 -8.79
N MET A 239 24.18 -22.78 -8.69
CA MET A 239 25.00 -21.56 -8.82
C MET A 239 24.88 -20.94 -10.21
N ARG A 240 24.91 -21.75 -11.28
CA ARG A 240 24.70 -21.27 -12.65
C ARG A 240 23.31 -20.65 -12.81
N SER A 241 22.28 -21.27 -12.23
CA SER A 241 20.91 -20.73 -12.22
C SER A 241 20.82 -19.42 -11.45
N ASP A 242 21.42 -19.32 -10.26
CA ASP A 242 21.45 -18.10 -9.45
C ASP A 242 22.18 -16.97 -10.19
N TRP A 243 23.26 -17.30 -10.92
CA TRP A 243 23.99 -16.34 -11.76
C TRP A 243 23.14 -15.85 -12.94
N ALA A 244 22.47 -16.76 -13.64
CA ALA A 244 21.57 -16.41 -14.73
C ALA A 244 20.43 -15.48 -14.27
N ALA A 245 19.89 -15.70 -13.07
CA ALA A 245 18.88 -14.83 -12.47
C ALA A 245 19.40 -13.40 -12.21
N ILE A 246 20.67 -13.24 -11.81
CA ILE A 246 21.31 -11.92 -11.67
C ILE A 246 21.38 -11.23 -13.03
N VAL A 247 21.87 -11.93 -14.05
CA VAL A 247 21.98 -11.40 -15.42
C VAL A 247 20.62 -10.96 -15.93
N GLU A 248 19.62 -11.84 -15.87
CA GLU A 248 18.25 -11.55 -16.30
C GLU A 248 17.68 -10.33 -15.59
N TRP A 249 17.85 -10.24 -14.26
CA TRP A 249 17.37 -9.10 -13.48
C TRP A 249 17.96 -7.77 -13.96
N VAL A 250 19.28 -7.74 -14.24
CA VAL A 250 19.96 -6.52 -14.67
C VAL A 250 19.58 -6.14 -16.11
N THR A 251 19.42 -7.14 -16.99
CA THR A 251 19.05 -6.96 -18.39
C THR A 251 17.63 -6.41 -18.55
N VAL A 252 16.66 -7.05 -17.90
CA VAL A 252 15.23 -6.67 -17.94
C VAL A 252 14.99 -5.38 -17.14
N GLY A 253 15.72 -5.17 -16.05
CA GLY A 253 15.55 -4.01 -15.19
C GLY A 253 14.22 -4.01 -14.42
N VAL A 254 14.04 -3.01 -13.56
CA VAL A 254 12.93 -2.96 -12.59
C VAL A 254 11.58 -2.70 -13.25
N LYS A 255 11.52 -1.94 -14.35
CA LYS A 255 10.25 -1.44 -14.90
C LYS A 255 9.47 -2.49 -15.70
N ASP A 256 10.16 -3.40 -16.38
CA ASP A 256 9.53 -4.46 -17.16
C ASP A 256 8.89 -5.55 -16.25
N ARG A 257 9.20 -5.55 -14.94
CA ARG A 257 8.56 -6.42 -13.94
C ARG A 257 7.43 -5.76 -13.14
N VAL A 258 7.18 -4.46 -13.28
CA VAL A 258 6.10 -3.76 -12.53
C VAL A 258 4.70 -4.05 -13.11
N GLY A 259 4.59 -4.77 -14.24
CA GLY A 259 3.34 -5.33 -14.77
C GLY A 259 2.96 -6.72 -14.22
N ASP A 260 3.96 -7.58 -13.97
CA ASP A 260 3.76 -9.00 -13.61
C ASP A 260 2.93 -9.24 -12.34
N TRP A 261 2.98 -8.31 -11.37
CA TRP A 261 2.20 -8.47 -10.14
C TRP A 261 0.73 -8.07 -10.34
N VAL A 262 0.45 -7.13 -11.25
CA VAL A 262 -0.92 -6.72 -11.58
C VAL A 262 -1.62 -7.86 -12.30
N ASP A 263 -0.93 -8.51 -13.25
CA ASP A 263 -1.47 -9.67 -13.96
C ASP A 263 -1.71 -10.86 -13.01
N LYS A 264 -0.77 -11.13 -12.09
CA LYS A 264 -0.96 -12.15 -11.03
C LYS A 264 -2.12 -11.84 -10.09
N VAL A 265 -2.38 -10.56 -9.80
CA VAL A 265 -3.52 -10.15 -8.98
C VAL A 265 -4.82 -10.28 -9.76
N ILE A 266 -4.85 -9.92 -11.05
CA ILE A 266 -6.01 -10.09 -11.94
C ILE A 266 -6.36 -11.57 -12.11
N GLU A 267 -5.36 -12.44 -12.30
CA GLU A 267 -5.54 -13.89 -12.37
C GLU A 267 -6.02 -14.50 -11.05
N SER A 268 -5.70 -13.88 -9.91
CA SER A 268 -6.15 -14.35 -8.59
C SER A 268 -7.59 -13.96 -8.25
N VAL A 269 -8.25 -13.12 -9.04
CA VAL A 269 -9.67 -12.78 -8.85
C VAL A 269 -10.53 -13.90 -9.48
N PRO A 270 -11.30 -14.67 -8.69
CA PRO A 270 -12.21 -15.65 -9.25
C PRO A 270 -13.26 -14.95 -10.11
N ARG A 271 -13.41 -15.37 -11.37
CA ARG A 271 -14.49 -14.87 -12.23
C ARG A 271 -15.85 -15.23 -11.61
N PRO A 272 -16.80 -14.28 -11.55
CA PRO A 272 -18.14 -14.57 -11.06
C PRO A 272 -18.76 -15.64 -11.95
N LYS A 273 -19.36 -16.65 -11.31
CA LYS A 273 -20.08 -17.72 -12.00
C LYS A 273 -21.28 -17.09 -12.69
N GLU A 274 -21.33 -17.18 -14.01
CA GLU A 274 -22.53 -16.88 -14.78
C GLU A 274 -23.64 -17.83 -14.31
N GLU A 275 -24.71 -17.28 -13.75
CA GLU A 275 -25.92 -18.05 -13.45
C GLU A 275 -26.60 -18.39 -14.79
N PRO A 276 -26.96 -19.65 -15.02
CA PRO A 276 -27.67 -20.04 -16.24
C PRO A 276 -29.10 -19.52 -16.19
N GLU A 277 -29.52 -18.88 -17.30
CA GLU A 277 -30.91 -18.53 -17.61
C GLU A 277 -31.82 -19.78 -17.68
#